data_AF-A0A538MYG8-F1
#
_entry.id   AF-A0A538MYG8-F1
#
_cell.length_a   1.000
_cell.length_b   1.000
_cell.length_c   1.000
_cell.angle_alpha   90.00
_cell.angle_beta   90.00
_cell.angle_gamma   90.00
#
_symmetry.space_group_name_H-M   'P 1'
#
loop_
_entity.id
_entity.type
_entity.pdbx_description
1 polymer ?
#
loop_
_entity_poly.entity_id
_entity_poly.type
_entity_poly.pdbx_seq_one_letter_code
_entity_poly.pdbx_strand_id
1 'polypeptide(L)'
;MGSRNHDRELRQARAAYIGAVRRFDQALRRFDESDIPMDPGPDREPYPWTAHHVALILELRDSIIVVANARREWDHLRREWFPPHG
;
A
#
# COMPACT_ATOMS: atom_id res chain seq x y z
N MET A 1 -5.80 31.25 10.70
CA MET A 1 -4.98 30.12 11.19
C MET A 1 -5.30 28.77 10.52
N GLY A 2 -6.49 28.54 9.96
CA GLY A 2 -6.87 27.25 9.35
C GLY A 2 -6.08 26.81 8.11
N SER A 3 -5.74 27.71 7.18
CA SER A 3 -5.05 27.33 5.93
C SER A 3 -3.62 26.79 6.14
N ARG A 4 -2.83 27.36 7.07
CA ARG A 4 -1.48 26.87 7.38
C ARG A 4 -1.47 25.46 8.00
N ASN A 5 -2.51 25.12 8.76
CA ASN A 5 -2.64 23.79 9.34
C ASN A 5 -3.05 22.76 8.28
N HIS A 6 -3.99 23.14 7.41
CA HIS A 6 -4.40 22.30 6.29
C HIS A 6 -3.25 21.99 5.33
N ASP A 7 -2.45 22.99 4.93
CA ASP A 7 -1.28 22.78 4.05
C ASP A 7 -0.23 21.86 4.68
N ARG A 8 -0.14 21.84 6.02
CA ARG A 8 0.74 20.92 6.75
C ARG A 8 0.17 19.50 6.71
N GLU A 9 -1.10 19.33 7.01
CA GLU A 9 -1.81 18.03 6.99
C GLU A 9 -1.76 17.41 5.59
N LEU A 10 -2.03 18.19 4.53
CA LEU A 10 -1.96 17.74 3.14
C LEU A 10 -0.55 17.27 2.75
N ARG A 11 0.50 17.99 3.18
CA ARG A 11 1.89 17.57 2.95
C ARG A 11 2.24 16.29 3.70
N GLN A 12 1.78 16.15 4.94
CA GLN A 12 1.99 14.94 5.74
C GLN A 12 1.28 13.73 5.13
N ALA A 13 0.01 13.88 4.73
CA ALA A 13 -0.75 12.82 4.06
C ALA A 13 -0.10 12.41 2.72
N ARG A 14 0.38 13.39 1.94
CA ARG A 14 1.13 13.10 0.70
C ARG A 14 2.41 12.32 0.97
N ALA A 15 3.18 12.72 1.98
CA ALA A 15 4.41 12.02 2.37
C ALA A 15 4.12 10.59 2.85
N ALA A 16 3.06 10.39 3.63
CA ALA A 16 2.60 9.08 4.09
C ALA A 16 2.20 8.17 2.92
N TYR A 17 1.45 8.70 1.94
CA TYR A 17 1.09 7.99 0.72
C TYR A 17 2.32 7.56 -0.09
N ILE A 18 3.28 8.46 -0.32
CA ILE A 18 4.53 8.12 -1.03
C ILE A 18 5.33 7.06 -0.27
N GLY A 19 5.42 7.18 1.05
CA GLY A 19 6.06 6.18 1.91
C GLY A 19 5.38 4.81 1.85
N ALA A 20 4.04 4.78 1.77
CA ALA A 20 3.28 3.55 1.56
C ALA A 20 3.58 2.91 0.20
N VAL A 21 3.60 3.71 -0.87
CA VAL A 21 3.90 3.22 -2.23
C VAL A 21 5.29 2.60 -2.31
N ARG A 22 6.30 3.23 -1.68
CA ARG A 22 7.67 2.68 -1.64
C ARG A 22 7.76 1.34 -0.91
N ARG A 23 7.04 1.19 0.20
CA ARG A 23 6.99 -0.07 0.96
C ARG A 23 6.24 -1.16 0.20
N PHE A 24 5.16 -0.80 -0.51
CA PHE A 24 4.47 -1.70 -1.43
C PHE A 24 5.39 -2.18 -2.55
N ASP A 25 6.14 -1.28 -3.21
CA ASP A 25 7.13 -1.67 -4.23
C ASP A 25 8.16 -2.67 -3.69
N GLN A 26 8.65 -2.46 -2.46
CA GLN A 26 9.58 -3.41 -1.81
C GLN A 26 8.93 -4.75 -1.46
N ALA A 27 7.68 -4.77 -1.03
CA ALA A 27 6.95 -6.01 -0.76
C ALA A 27 6.65 -6.77 -2.05
N LEU A 28 6.28 -6.05 -3.11
CA LEU A 28 6.02 -6.62 -4.43
C LEU A 28 7.28 -7.26 -5.02
N ARG A 29 8.45 -6.60 -4.94
CA ARG A 29 9.71 -7.18 -5.40
C ARG A 29 10.09 -8.44 -4.64
N ARG A 30 9.95 -8.44 -3.31
CA ARG A 30 10.23 -9.64 -2.49
C ARG A 30 9.28 -10.79 -2.82
N PHE A 31 8.03 -10.50 -3.15
CA PHE A 31 7.09 -11.50 -3.63
C PHE A 31 7.46 -12.02 -5.03
N ASP A 32 7.83 -11.13 -5.96
CA ASP A 32 8.21 -11.49 -7.33
C ASP A 32 9.52 -12.29 -7.41
N GLU A 33 10.47 -12.00 -6.52
CA GLU A 33 11.74 -12.72 -6.37
C GLU A 33 11.60 -14.03 -5.59
N SER A 34 10.42 -14.34 -5.05
CA SER A 34 10.21 -15.52 -4.23
C SER A 34 10.08 -16.80 -5.05
N ASP A 35 10.32 -17.94 -4.39
CA ASP A 35 10.11 -19.27 -4.94
C ASP A 35 8.70 -19.82 -4.68
N ILE A 36 7.71 -18.95 -4.44
CA ILE A 36 6.32 -19.37 -4.19
C ILE A 36 5.80 -20.13 -5.43
N PRO A 37 5.33 -21.38 -5.29
CA PRO A 37 4.66 -22.07 -6.36
C PRO A 37 3.28 -21.45 -6.57
N MET A 38 3.21 -20.47 -7.47
CA MET A 38 1.97 -19.79 -7.86
C MET A 38 1.06 -20.70 -8.69
N ASP A 39 1.67 -21.60 -9.47
CA ASP A 39 0.99 -22.77 -10.03
C ASP A 39 0.96 -23.86 -8.95
N PRO A 40 -0.22 -24.33 -8.51
CA PRO A 40 -0.33 -25.39 -7.53
C PRO A 40 0.15 -26.75 -8.06
N GLY A 41 0.44 -26.89 -9.36
CA GLY A 41 0.90 -28.11 -10.00
C GLY A 41 -0.23 -28.90 -10.68
N PRO A 42 0.13 -29.87 -11.54
CA PRO A 42 -0.83 -30.64 -12.33
C PRO A 42 -1.50 -31.79 -11.57
N ASP A 43 -0.96 -32.14 -10.39
CA ASP A 43 -1.37 -33.32 -9.63
C ASP A 43 -2.51 -33.01 -8.63
N ARG A 44 -3.05 -34.08 -8.04
CA ARG A 44 -4.15 -33.97 -7.06
C ARG A 44 -3.73 -33.28 -5.75
N GLU A 45 -2.46 -33.40 -5.38
CA GLU A 45 -1.90 -32.73 -4.19
C GLU A 45 -1.12 -31.49 -4.65
N PRO A 46 -1.47 -30.28 -4.19
CA PRO A 46 -0.81 -29.06 -4.61
C PRO A 46 0.60 -28.95 -4.01
N TYR A 47 1.47 -28.20 -4.69
CA TYR A 47 2.76 -27.83 -4.11
C TYR A 47 2.58 -27.06 -2.80
N PRO A 48 3.22 -27.48 -1.70
CA PRO A 48 2.97 -26.90 -0.39
C PRO A 48 3.60 -25.52 -0.28
N TRP A 49 2.90 -24.62 0.39
CA TRP A 49 3.47 -23.35 0.82
C TRP A 49 4.16 -23.47 2.18
N THR A 50 5.32 -22.86 2.30
CA THR A 50 6.01 -22.71 3.58
C THR A 50 5.40 -21.56 4.40
N ALA A 51 5.71 -21.50 5.69
CA ALA A 51 5.34 -20.36 6.52
C ALA A 51 5.93 -19.04 5.98
N HIS A 52 7.11 -19.09 5.35
CA HIS A 52 7.73 -17.93 4.72
C HIS A 52 6.93 -17.43 3.51
N HIS A 53 6.46 -18.35 2.65
CA HIS A 53 5.59 -18.04 1.52
C HIS A 53 4.32 -17.32 1.96
N VAL A 54 3.67 -17.86 3.00
CA VAL A 54 2.47 -17.24 3.58
C VAL A 54 2.77 -15.83 4.10
N ALA A 55 3.90 -15.63 4.76
CA ALA A 55 4.30 -14.32 5.28
C ALA A 55 4.49 -13.27 4.16
N LEU A 56 5.11 -13.65 3.04
CA LEU A 56 5.29 -12.76 1.88
C LEU A 56 3.95 -12.33 1.26
N ILE A 57 3.01 -13.27 1.12
CA ILE A 57 1.66 -12.98 0.61
C ILE A 57 0.91 -12.01 1.54
N LEU A 58 0.96 -12.26 2.85
CA LEU A 58 0.31 -11.42 3.84
C LEU A 58 0.93 -10.02 3.86
N GLU A 59 2.26 -9.91 3.79
CA GLU A 59 2.94 -8.63 3.72
C GLU A 59 2.55 -7.83 2.46
N LEU A 60 2.49 -8.50 1.29
CA LEU A 60 2.05 -7.86 0.06
C LEU A 60 0.60 -7.36 0.18
N ARG A 61 -0.31 -8.21 0.68
CA ARG A 61 -1.71 -7.84 0.94
C ARG A 61 -1.83 -6.61 1.84
N ASP A 62 -1.12 -6.61 2.96
CA ASP A 62 -1.19 -5.53 3.95
C ASP A 62 -0.63 -4.22 3.37
N SER A 63 0.45 -4.30 2.57
CA SER A 63 1.02 -3.13 1.92
C SER A 63 0.06 -2.48 0.90
N ILE A 64 -0.72 -3.28 0.15
CA ILE A 64 -1.77 -2.77 -0.74
C ILE A 64 -2.86 -2.03 0.04
N ILE A 65 -3.32 -2.60 1.17
CA ILE A 65 -4.32 -1.97 2.04
C ILE A 65 -3.82 -0.62 2.54
N VAL A 66 -2.57 -0.55 2.99
CA VAL A 66 -1.95 0.69 3.47
C VAL A 66 -1.86 1.74 2.37
N VAL A 67 -1.48 1.37 1.14
CA VAL A 67 -1.46 2.29 -0.01
C VAL A 67 -2.86 2.83 -0.31
N ALA A 68 -3.87 1.95 -0.37
CA ALA A 68 -5.24 2.35 -0.67
C ALA A 68 -5.79 3.32 0.38
N ASN A 69 -5.54 3.06 1.67
CA ASN A 69 -5.99 3.91 2.75
C ASN A 69 -5.26 5.27 2.76
N ALA A 70 -3.94 5.26 2.60
CA ALA A 70 -3.16 6.51 2.54
C ALA A 70 -3.55 7.37 1.33
N ARG A 71 -3.90 6.74 0.20
CA ARG A 71 -4.40 7.46 -0.98
C ARG A 71 -5.76 8.10 -0.73
N ARG A 72 -6.70 7.34 -0.14
CA ARG A 72 -8.04 7.84 0.21
C ARG A 72 -7.97 9.04 1.15
N GLU A 73 -7.10 8.98 2.15
CA GLU A 73 -6.88 10.07 3.11
C GLU A 73 -6.35 11.33 2.42
N TRP A 74 -5.32 11.18 1.59
CA TRP A 74 -4.77 12.31 0.84
C TRP A 74 -5.80 12.92 -0.12
N ASP A 75 -6.59 12.09 -0.81
CA ASP A 75 -7.66 12.55 -1.69
C ASP A 75 -8.83 13.20 -0.91
N HIS A 76 -9.08 12.78 0.33
CA HIS A 76 -10.08 13.40 1.20
C HIS A 76 -9.66 14.81 1.60
N LEU A 77 -8.47 14.96 2.20
CA LEU A 77 -7.93 16.26 2.58
C LEU A 77 -7.83 17.22 1.38
N ARG A 78 -7.41 16.70 0.21
CA ARG A 78 -7.34 17.50 -1.02
C ARG A 78 -8.73 17.99 -1.49
N ARG A 79 -9.80 17.23 -1.27
CA ARG A 79 -11.17 17.59 -1.65
C ARG A 79 -11.85 18.53 -0.66
N GLU A 80 -11.55 18.40 0.62
CA GLU A 80 -12.07 19.31 1.66
C GLU A 80 -11.53 20.73 1.52
N TRP A 81 -10.40 20.89 0.84
CA TRP A 81 -9.84 22.18 0.50
C TRP A 81 -10.52 22.81 -0.71
N PHE A 82 -11.63 23.50 -0.46
CA PHE A 82 -12.10 24.55 -1.36
C PHE A 82 -11.32 25.84 -1.06
N PRO A 83 -10.63 26.45 -2.02
CA PRO A 83 -9.95 27.71 -1.79
C PRO A 83 -10.97 28.80 -1.39
N PRO A 84 -10.68 29.65 -0.39
CA PRO A 84 -11.61 30.66 0.09
C PRO A 84 -11.90 31.80 -0.91
N HIS A 85 -11.36 31.74 -2.13
CA HIS A 85 -11.56 32.72 -3.20
C HIS A 85 -11.79 31.98 -4.53
N GLY A 86 -13.01 31.46 -4.70
CA GLY A 86 -13.64 31.31 -6.00
C GLY A 86 -14.60 32.47 -6.23
#